data_AF-A0A368F626-F1
#
_entry.id   AF-A0A368F626-F1
#
_cell.length_a   1.000
_cell.length_b   1.000
_cell.length_c   1.000
_cell.angle_alpha   90.00
_cell.angle_beta   90.00
_cell.angle_gamma   90.00
#
_symmetry.space_group_name_H-M   'P 1'
#
loop_
_entity.id
_entity.type
_entity.pdbx_description
1 polymer ?
#
loop_
_entity_poly.entity_id
_entity_poly.type
_entity_poly.pdbx_seq_one_letter_code
_entity_poly.pdbx_strand_id
1 'polypeptide(L)'
;MRIEHERDVAAFFDMDKQIATLQKTIKKTICMPKYLVPFLHAGRMVHVVAGTRDFGWAVLVNFHRKTNVDDSTQMVYILDVFMGFKSDSIDENHSLARLQPIAEGSYASWDVISMALDCVEEISAVRLKLPQKLDSNTKGVVEQMIKSVKQRFSKIPLLHPVNDMRITEPAFVHAVEKVAELEQRSQEHPLRKNRDFELIKKQYLAKEEKKRELKGLEEELRKAQSVLQLDELSHRKRLLRRLEYSDKSDIITEKVGSALTLSSKIFIAKVMEVL
;
A
#
# COMPACT_ATOMS: atom_id res chain seq x y z
N MET A 1 6.96 -13.24 25.69
CA MET A 1 8.16 -12.44 25.38
C MET A 1 8.11 -11.15 26.20
N ARG A 2 9.09 -10.92 27.08
CA ARG A 2 9.15 -9.73 27.96
C ARG A 2 10.23 -8.80 27.40
N ILE A 3 9.85 -7.57 27.08
CA ILE A 3 10.75 -6.53 26.57
C ILE A 3 10.90 -5.49 27.69
N GLU A 4 12.12 -5.11 28.02
CA GLU A 4 12.37 -4.05 29.00
C GLU A 4 11.94 -2.69 28.44
N HIS A 5 11.37 -1.83 29.29
CA HIS A 5 10.83 -0.51 28.88
C HIS A 5 9.85 -0.59 27.69
N GLU A 6 9.01 -1.63 27.65
CA GLU A 6 8.13 -1.93 26.51
C GLU A 6 7.25 -0.74 26.06
N ARG A 7 6.81 0.12 26.99
CA ARG A 7 6.02 1.31 26.66
C ARG A 7 6.78 2.30 25.78
N ASP A 8 8.04 2.55 26.09
CA ASP A 8 8.89 3.49 25.35
C ASP A 8 9.28 2.90 23.99
N VAL A 9 9.57 1.59 23.96
CA VAL A 9 9.82 0.83 22.73
C VAL A 9 8.58 0.86 21.82
N ALA A 10 7.38 0.65 22.37
CA ALA A 10 6.14 0.72 21.62
C ALA A 10 5.89 2.11 21.04
N ALA A 11 6.07 3.17 21.85
CA ALA A 11 5.91 4.55 21.38
C ALA A 11 6.87 4.89 20.23
N PHE A 12 8.10 4.39 20.27
CA PHE A 12 9.07 4.56 19.18
C PHE A 12 8.63 3.86 17.89
N PHE A 13 8.24 2.59 17.96
CA PHE A 13 7.80 1.88 16.76
C PHE A 13 6.45 2.34 16.23
N ASP A 14 5.57 2.85 17.09
CA ASP A 14 4.34 3.50 16.65
C ASP A 14 4.62 4.82 15.92
N MET A 15 5.67 5.54 16.31
CA MET A 15 6.17 6.70 15.56
C MET A 15 6.62 6.29 14.14
N ASP A 16 7.43 5.25 14.02
CA ASP A 16 7.89 4.73 12.72
C ASP A 16 6.71 4.27 11.83
N LYS A 17 5.68 3.65 12.42
CA LYS A 17 4.43 3.29 11.70
C LYS A 17 3.66 4.53 11.22
N GLN A 18 3.58 5.58 12.04
CA GLN A 18 2.95 6.84 11.66
C GLN A 18 3.69 7.50 10.50
N ILE A 19 5.02 7.55 10.55
CA ILE A 19 5.86 8.05 9.46
C ILE A 19 5.55 7.29 8.17
N ALA A 20 5.58 5.95 8.18
CA ALA A 20 5.31 5.14 7.00
C ALA A 20 3.90 5.38 6.41
N THR A 21 2.90 5.56 7.27
CA THR A 21 1.51 5.82 6.85
C THR A 21 1.36 7.19 6.18
N LEU A 22 1.95 8.23 6.79
CA LEU A 22 1.94 9.58 6.25
C LEU A 22 2.75 9.66 4.95
N GLN A 23 3.94 9.07 4.90
CA GLN A 23 4.76 8.99 3.69
C GLN A 23 4.01 8.31 2.53
N LYS A 24 3.30 7.20 2.80
CA LYS A 24 2.48 6.54 1.77
C LYS A 24 1.39 7.46 1.22
N THR A 25 0.76 8.24 2.10
CA THR A 25 -0.27 9.22 1.70
C THR A 25 0.36 10.33 0.86
N ILE A 26 1.50 10.86 1.30
CA ILE A 26 2.24 11.91 0.61
C ILE A 26 2.66 11.45 -0.79
N LYS A 27 3.25 10.26 -0.91
CA LYS A 27 3.64 9.65 -2.19
C LYS A 27 2.45 9.52 -3.14
N LYS A 28 1.33 9.00 -2.64
CA LYS A 28 0.10 8.85 -3.45
C LYS A 28 -0.39 10.19 -4.00
N THR A 29 -0.33 11.26 -3.21
CA THR A 29 -0.69 12.61 -3.68
C THR A 29 0.32 13.13 -4.70
N ILE A 30 1.63 13.01 -4.44
CA ILE A 30 2.69 13.45 -5.36
C ILE A 30 2.54 12.79 -6.74
N CYS A 31 2.24 11.50 -6.77
CA CYS A 31 2.12 10.73 -8.01
C CYS A 31 0.80 10.97 -8.76
N MET A 32 -0.12 11.79 -8.24
CA MET A 32 -1.31 12.17 -9.00
C MET A 32 -0.91 12.94 -10.27
N PRO A 33 -1.58 12.70 -11.42
CA PRO A 33 -1.26 13.39 -12.68
C PRO A 33 -1.20 14.92 -12.55
N LYS A 34 -2.11 15.51 -11.76
CA LYS A 34 -2.16 16.95 -11.45
C LYS A 34 -0.82 17.50 -10.96
N TYR A 35 -0.11 16.75 -10.11
CA TYR A 35 1.11 17.19 -9.45
C TYR A 35 2.36 16.66 -10.12
N LEU A 36 2.34 15.41 -10.61
CA LEU A 36 3.53 14.76 -11.18
C LEU A 36 3.86 15.25 -12.59
N VAL A 37 2.85 15.40 -13.46
CA VAL A 37 3.03 15.67 -14.90
C VAL A 37 3.87 16.92 -15.19
N PRO A 38 3.71 18.06 -14.48
CA PRO A 38 4.54 19.25 -14.70
C PRO A 38 6.06 19.02 -14.54
N PHE A 39 6.47 17.98 -13.79
CA PHE A 39 7.87 17.68 -13.50
C PHE A 39 8.47 16.57 -14.37
N LEU A 40 7.65 15.98 -15.26
CA LEU A 40 8.05 14.98 -16.24
C LEU A 40 8.82 15.64 -17.38
N HIS A 41 10.12 15.81 -17.19
CA HIS A 41 11.02 16.32 -18.22
C HIS A 41 11.96 15.23 -18.71
N ALA A 42 12.32 15.25 -19.98
CA ALA A 42 13.37 14.39 -20.52
C ALA A 42 14.66 14.52 -19.68
N GLY A 43 15.19 13.36 -19.28
CA GLY A 43 16.34 13.20 -18.39
C GLY A 43 16.00 13.13 -16.90
N ARG A 44 14.76 13.39 -16.49
CA ARG A 44 14.33 13.29 -15.09
C ARG A 44 14.47 11.86 -14.60
N MET A 45 15.04 11.67 -13.40
CA MET A 45 15.10 10.35 -12.79
C MET A 45 13.82 10.02 -12.02
N VAL A 46 13.33 8.80 -12.22
CA VAL A 46 12.12 8.26 -11.60
C VAL A 46 12.38 6.87 -11.05
N HIS A 47 11.76 6.54 -9.92
CA HIS A 47 11.80 5.21 -9.33
C HIS A 47 10.62 4.40 -9.85
N VAL A 48 10.89 3.27 -10.50
CA VAL A 48 9.89 2.49 -11.24
C VAL A 48 9.55 1.20 -10.51
N VAL A 49 8.27 1.04 -10.18
CA VAL A 49 7.72 -0.18 -9.56
C VAL A 49 6.48 -0.62 -10.35
N ALA A 50 6.49 -1.85 -10.86
CA ALA A 50 5.36 -2.43 -11.59
C ALA A 50 4.74 -3.59 -10.80
N GLY A 51 3.68 -3.30 -10.04
CA GLY A 51 3.07 -4.25 -9.11
C GLY A 51 4.01 -4.53 -7.94
N THR A 52 4.53 -5.75 -7.83
CA THR A 52 5.50 -6.16 -6.80
C THR A 52 6.96 -6.12 -7.30
N ARG A 53 7.18 -5.75 -8.57
CA ARG A 53 8.50 -5.76 -9.21
C ARG A 53 9.10 -4.36 -9.16
N ASP A 54 10.13 -4.20 -8.35
CA ASP A 54 10.89 -2.95 -8.24
C ASP A 54 12.06 -2.94 -9.23
N PHE A 55 11.97 -2.10 -10.27
CA PHE A 55 13.03 -1.95 -11.27
C PHE A 55 14.05 -0.87 -10.88
N GLY A 56 13.82 -0.19 -9.76
CA GLY A 56 14.69 0.83 -9.22
C GLY A 56 14.65 2.14 -10.03
N TRP A 57 15.75 2.89 -9.91
CA TRP A 57 15.89 4.19 -10.58
C TRP A 57 16.16 4.06 -12.07
N ALA A 58 15.38 4.82 -12.83
CA ALA A 58 15.40 4.90 -14.27
C ALA A 58 15.31 6.37 -14.74
N VAL A 59 15.39 6.59 -16.05
CA VAL A 59 15.42 7.94 -16.64
C VAL A 59 14.29 8.13 -17.63
N LEU A 60 13.48 9.16 -17.42
CA LEU A 60 12.42 9.54 -18.34
C LEU A 60 13.03 10.05 -19.67
N VAL A 61 12.65 9.43 -20.78
CA VAL A 61 13.04 9.87 -22.13
C VAL A 61 11.99 10.80 -22.70
N ASN A 62 10.74 10.34 -22.68
CA ASN A 62 9.60 11.08 -23.19
C ASN A 62 8.32 10.68 -22.44
N PHE A 63 7.25 11.45 -22.60
CA PHE A 63 5.92 11.01 -22.20
C PHE A 63 4.87 11.51 -23.18
N HIS A 64 3.77 10.78 -23.27
CA HIS A 64 2.68 11.12 -24.16
C HIS A 64 1.33 10.81 -23.50
N ARG A 65 0.30 11.57 -23.90
CA ARG A 65 -1.04 11.51 -23.31
C ARG A 65 -1.98 10.83 -24.30
N LYS A 66 -2.74 9.83 -23.82
CA LYS A 66 -3.77 9.12 -24.59
C LYS A 66 -5.10 9.18 -23.87
N THR A 67 -6.20 9.10 -24.60
CA THR A 67 -7.53 8.91 -24.02
C THR A 67 -7.63 7.49 -23.48
N ASN A 68 -8.24 7.31 -22.30
CA ASN A 68 -8.48 5.99 -21.77
C ASN A 68 -9.49 5.25 -22.67
N VAL A 69 -9.21 3.98 -22.96
CA VAL A 69 -10.04 3.12 -23.82
C VAL A 69 -11.32 2.72 -23.09
N ASP A 70 -11.24 2.54 -21.76
CA ASP A 70 -12.37 2.10 -20.94
C ASP A 70 -13.27 3.26 -20.47
N ASP A 71 -12.69 4.45 -20.37
CA ASP A 71 -13.41 5.67 -19.96
C ASP A 71 -12.91 6.87 -20.78
N SER A 72 -13.65 7.20 -21.83
CA SER A 72 -13.31 8.33 -22.74
C SER A 72 -13.16 9.69 -22.05
N THR A 73 -13.61 9.84 -20.80
CA THR A 73 -13.47 11.07 -20.01
C THR A 73 -12.13 11.19 -19.29
N GLN A 74 -11.38 10.09 -19.18
CA GLN A 74 -10.10 10.05 -18.48
C GLN A 74 -8.91 10.04 -19.44
N MET A 75 -7.86 10.76 -19.07
CA MET A 75 -6.60 10.78 -19.81
C MET A 75 -5.57 9.88 -19.11
N VAL A 76 -4.92 9.03 -19.90
CA VAL A 76 -3.81 8.17 -19.46
C VAL A 76 -2.50 8.78 -19.92
N TYR A 77 -1.51 8.78 -19.03
CA TYR A 77 -0.15 9.20 -19.33
C TYR A 77 0.73 7.98 -19.48
N ILE A 78 1.39 7.87 -20.64
CA ILE A 78 2.36 6.82 -20.94
C ILE A 78 3.74 7.46 -20.95
N LEU A 79 4.65 6.87 -20.18
CA LEU A 79 6.03 7.29 -20.03
C LEU A 79 6.93 6.35 -20.80
N ASP A 80 7.83 6.90 -21.60
CA ASP A 80 8.92 6.15 -22.23
C ASP A 80 10.15 6.33 -21.34
N VAL A 81 10.56 5.27 -20.66
CA VAL A 81 11.57 5.31 -19.59
C VAL A 81 12.74 4.40 -19.94
N PHE A 82 13.95 4.95 -19.95
CA PHE A 82 15.18 4.18 -20.12
C PHE A 82 15.57 3.54 -18.78
N MET A 83 15.53 2.21 -18.73
CA MET A 83 15.70 1.43 -17.51
C MET A 83 16.44 0.12 -17.76
N GLY A 84 17.03 -0.41 -16.70
CA GLY A 84 17.67 -1.71 -16.70
C GLY A 84 16.71 -2.82 -16.24
N PHE A 85 16.78 -3.98 -16.87
CA PHE A 85 16.00 -5.16 -16.53
C PHE A 85 16.83 -6.43 -16.74
N LYS A 86 16.38 -7.55 -16.15
CA LYS A 86 17.04 -8.85 -16.30
C LYS A 86 17.01 -9.29 -17.76
N SER A 87 18.16 -9.69 -18.29
CA SER A 87 18.28 -10.24 -19.64
C SER A 87 17.88 -11.71 -19.67
N ASP A 88 16.61 -12.01 -19.93
CA ASP A 88 16.16 -13.34 -20.40
C ASP A 88 15.85 -13.19 -21.91
N SER A 89 16.47 -14.00 -22.75
CA SER A 89 16.75 -13.74 -24.16
C SER A 89 15.56 -13.64 -25.17
N ILE A 90 15.85 -13.00 -26.32
CA ILE A 90 15.28 -13.05 -27.70
C ILE A 90 14.12 -12.11 -28.10
N ASP A 91 13.24 -11.65 -27.21
CA ASP A 91 12.14 -10.75 -27.66
C ASP A 91 12.61 -9.28 -27.73
N GLU A 92 12.74 -8.73 -28.96
CA GLU A 92 12.94 -7.28 -29.20
C GLU A 92 11.74 -6.43 -28.75
N ASN A 93 10.57 -7.05 -28.59
CA ASN A 93 9.37 -6.40 -28.07
C ASN A 93 9.33 -6.46 -26.53
N HIS A 94 10.02 -5.52 -25.90
CA HIS A 94 10.07 -5.38 -24.45
C HIS A 94 8.73 -4.90 -23.85
N SER A 95 7.81 -5.83 -23.58
CA SER A 95 6.59 -5.55 -22.81
C SER A 95 6.87 -5.59 -21.30
N LEU A 96 6.53 -4.53 -20.57
CA LEU A 96 6.70 -4.42 -19.11
C LEU A 96 6.10 -5.61 -18.33
N ALA A 97 5.07 -6.26 -18.86
CA ALA A 97 4.46 -7.44 -18.24
C ALA A 97 5.42 -8.64 -18.13
N ARG A 98 6.37 -8.78 -19.06
CA ARG A 98 7.31 -9.91 -19.13
C ARG A 98 8.66 -9.61 -18.47
N LEU A 99 9.00 -8.34 -18.31
CA LEU A 99 10.29 -7.93 -17.76
C LEU A 99 10.41 -8.27 -16.28
N GLN A 100 11.64 -8.57 -15.85
CA GLN A 100 11.97 -8.78 -14.44
C GLN A 100 13.02 -7.76 -14.00
N PRO A 101 12.98 -7.30 -12.74
CA PRO A 101 14.05 -6.51 -12.16
C PRO A 101 15.41 -7.19 -12.25
N ILE A 102 16.48 -6.39 -12.28
CA ILE A 102 17.85 -6.91 -12.24
C ILE A 102 18.07 -7.58 -10.88
N ALA A 103 18.32 -8.88 -10.88
CA ALA A 103 18.76 -9.60 -9.69
C ALA A 103 20.26 -9.36 -9.44
N GLU A 104 20.69 -9.39 -8.18
CA GLU A 104 22.10 -9.26 -7.82
C GLU A 104 22.96 -10.30 -8.57
N GLY A 105 23.99 -9.83 -9.30
CA GLY A 105 24.89 -10.69 -10.06
C GLY A 105 24.37 -11.16 -11.43
N SER A 106 23.17 -10.76 -11.86
CA SER A 106 22.63 -11.10 -13.18
C SER A 106 23.05 -10.10 -14.27
N TYR A 107 23.11 -10.55 -15.52
CA TYR A 107 23.31 -9.66 -16.68
C TYR A 107 22.08 -8.77 -16.87
N ALA A 108 22.33 -7.47 -17.00
CA ALA A 108 21.30 -6.45 -17.20
C ALA A 108 21.27 -6.00 -18.67
N SER A 109 20.07 -5.96 -19.24
CA SER A 109 19.79 -5.28 -20.50
C SER A 109 19.16 -3.92 -20.20
N TRP A 110 19.45 -2.94 -21.05
CA TRP A 110 18.95 -1.57 -20.89
C TRP A 110 18.23 -1.12 -22.14
N ASP A 111 16.97 -0.74 -21.99
CA ASP A 111 16.20 -0.18 -23.09
C ASP A 111 15.12 0.81 -22.62
N VAL A 112 14.50 1.48 -23.58
CA VAL A 112 13.35 2.36 -23.39
C VAL A 112 12.09 1.51 -23.33
N ILE A 113 11.45 1.53 -22.17
CA ILE A 113 10.22 0.79 -21.90
C ILE A 113 9.07 1.78 -21.73
N SER A 114 7.99 1.58 -22.48
CA SER A 114 6.75 2.33 -22.30
C SER A 114 5.94 1.78 -21.12
N MET A 115 5.50 2.65 -20.22
CA MET A 115 4.77 2.28 -19.01
C MET A 115 3.74 3.33 -18.61
N ALA A 116 2.73 2.95 -17.82
CA ALA A 116 1.77 3.90 -17.26
C ALA A 116 2.40 4.75 -16.15
N LEU A 117 1.85 5.95 -15.93
CA LEU A 117 2.25 6.85 -14.83
C LEU A 117 2.21 6.18 -13.45
N ASP A 118 1.27 5.25 -13.25
CA ASP A 118 1.08 4.51 -11.99
C ASP A 118 2.28 3.63 -11.61
N CYS A 119 3.21 3.38 -12.55
CA CYS A 119 4.45 2.67 -12.26
C CYS A 119 5.51 3.57 -11.59
N VAL A 120 5.27 4.88 -11.46
CA VAL A 120 6.19 5.82 -10.80
C VAL A 120 5.90 5.87 -9.30
N GLU A 121 6.85 5.40 -8.50
CA GLU A 121 6.76 5.42 -7.03
C GLU A 121 7.40 6.70 -6.45
N GLU A 122 8.50 7.18 -7.04
CA GLU A 122 9.22 8.37 -6.59
C GLU A 122 9.77 9.17 -7.78
N ILE A 123 9.87 10.49 -7.62
CA ILE A 123 10.46 11.40 -8.61
C ILE A 123 11.64 12.16 -8.00
N SER A 124 12.77 12.17 -8.71
CA SER A 124 14.01 12.79 -8.25
C SER A 124 14.15 14.25 -8.69
N ALA A 125 14.81 15.05 -7.87
CA ALA A 125 15.29 16.37 -8.28
C ALA A 125 16.40 16.30 -9.35
N VAL A 126 17.08 15.15 -9.49
CA VAL A 126 18.14 14.92 -10.48
C VAL A 126 17.55 14.85 -11.89
N ARG A 127 18.22 15.54 -12.81
CA ARG A 127 17.94 15.51 -14.24
C ARG A 127 19.23 15.30 -15.02
N LEU A 128 19.29 14.22 -15.79
CA LEU A 128 20.40 13.91 -16.67
C LEU A 128 20.27 14.67 -17.99
N LYS A 129 21.41 15.05 -18.57
CA LYS A 129 21.43 15.60 -19.92
C LYS A 129 21.45 14.45 -20.92
N LEU A 130 20.28 14.12 -21.45
CA LEU A 130 20.16 13.03 -22.43
C LEU A 130 20.76 13.43 -23.79
N PRO A 131 21.38 12.47 -24.51
CA PRO A 131 21.70 12.61 -25.93
C PRO A 131 20.44 12.84 -26.77
N GLN A 132 20.60 13.44 -27.96
CA GLN A 132 19.46 13.73 -28.85
C GLN A 132 18.80 12.46 -29.42
N LYS A 133 19.56 11.38 -29.57
CA LYS A 133 19.10 10.06 -30.02
C LYS A 133 19.66 8.99 -29.10
N LEU A 134 18.87 7.94 -28.86
CA LEU A 134 19.25 6.76 -28.07
C LEU A 134 19.52 5.58 -29.01
N ASP A 135 20.71 5.57 -29.60
CA ASP A 135 21.29 4.43 -30.32
C ASP A 135 22.11 3.53 -29.38
N SER A 136 22.60 2.38 -29.88
CA SER A 136 23.32 1.41 -29.04
C SER A 136 24.52 1.99 -28.27
N ASN A 137 25.23 2.95 -28.86
CA ASN A 137 26.37 3.60 -28.23
C ASN A 137 25.94 4.59 -27.13
N THR A 138 24.95 5.43 -27.40
CA THR A 138 24.43 6.41 -26.44
C THR A 138 23.65 5.78 -25.30
N LYS A 139 22.98 4.63 -25.52
CA LYS A 139 22.36 3.83 -24.45
C LYS A 139 23.39 3.44 -23.38
N GLY A 140 24.58 2.97 -23.78
CA GLY A 140 25.66 2.66 -22.85
C GLY A 140 26.14 3.88 -22.06
N VAL A 141 26.17 5.07 -22.68
CA VAL A 141 26.51 6.33 -21.98
C VAL A 141 25.47 6.67 -20.90
N VAL A 142 24.18 6.57 -21.22
CA VAL A 142 23.10 6.86 -20.26
C VAL A 142 23.10 5.84 -19.11
N GLU A 143 23.35 4.57 -19.40
CA GLU A 143 23.54 3.54 -18.36
C GLU A 143 24.65 3.94 -17.38
N GLN A 144 25.81 4.35 -17.89
CA GLN A 144 26.92 4.80 -17.04
C GLN A 144 26.55 6.03 -16.22
N MET A 145 25.82 7.00 -16.79
CA MET A 145 25.34 8.16 -16.04
C MET A 145 24.44 7.75 -14.87
N ILE A 146 23.52 6.81 -15.07
CA ILE A 146 22.64 6.29 -14.00
C ILE A 146 23.48 5.61 -12.91
N LYS A 147 24.44 4.77 -13.31
CA LYS A 147 25.36 4.11 -12.36
C LYS A 147 26.19 5.13 -11.58
N SER A 148 26.72 6.16 -12.22
CA SER A 148 27.46 7.23 -11.56
C SER A 148 26.60 8.01 -10.57
N VAL A 149 25.33 8.29 -10.88
CA VAL A 149 24.40 8.91 -9.91
C VAL A 149 24.17 8.00 -8.72
N LYS A 150 23.90 6.71 -8.93
CA LYS A 150 23.70 5.73 -7.85
C LYS A 150 24.95 5.58 -6.96
N GLN A 151 26.15 5.69 -7.54
CA GLN A 151 27.40 5.67 -6.78
C GLN A 151 27.66 6.97 -6.01
N ARG A 152 27.28 8.11 -6.59
CA ARG A 152 27.50 9.43 -6.00
C ARG A 152 26.57 9.73 -4.83
N PHE A 153 25.33 9.24 -4.89
CA PHE A 153 24.31 9.50 -3.89
C PHE A 153 23.96 8.21 -3.13
N SER A 154 24.18 8.21 -1.81
CA SER A 154 23.68 7.14 -0.93
C SER A 154 22.15 7.06 -0.95
N LYS A 155 21.49 8.21 -1.03
CA LYS A 155 20.05 8.37 -1.28
C LYS A 155 19.85 9.43 -2.36
N ILE A 156 19.21 9.05 -3.46
CA ILE A 156 18.92 9.98 -4.56
C ILE A 156 17.96 11.07 -4.05
N PRO A 157 18.27 12.36 -4.26
CA PRO A 157 17.43 13.45 -3.75
C PRO A 157 16.10 13.48 -4.50
N LEU A 158 15.01 13.54 -3.73
CA LEU A 158 13.63 13.61 -4.23
C LEU A 158 13.21 15.06 -4.47
N LEU A 159 12.21 15.27 -5.34
CA LEU A 159 11.54 16.56 -5.40
C LEU A 159 10.76 16.80 -4.10
N HIS A 160 10.93 17.97 -3.52
CA HIS A 160 10.20 18.36 -2.33
C HIS A 160 8.77 18.76 -2.69
N PRO A 161 7.73 18.12 -2.12
CA PRO A 161 6.36 18.32 -2.58
C PRO A 161 5.80 19.72 -2.31
N VAL A 162 6.26 20.39 -1.25
CA VAL A 162 5.88 21.79 -0.96
C VAL A 162 6.80 22.79 -1.69
N ASN A 163 8.10 22.74 -1.43
CA ASN A 163 9.08 23.69 -1.96
C ASN A 163 9.23 23.63 -3.49
N ASP A 164 9.32 22.44 -4.07
CA ASP A 164 9.55 22.26 -5.51
C ASP A 164 8.22 22.10 -6.26
N MET A 165 7.34 21.22 -5.77
CA MET A 165 6.08 20.91 -6.45
C MET A 165 4.92 21.85 -6.15
N ARG A 166 5.10 22.78 -5.19
CA ARG A 166 4.13 23.83 -4.84
C ARG A 166 2.73 23.29 -4.50
N ILE A 167 2.67 22.14 -3.82
CA ILE A 167 1.41 21.62 -3.28
C ILE A 167 1.05 22.41 -2.01
N THR A 168 0.00 23.22 -2.09
CA THR A 168 -0.36 24.20 -1.03
C THR A 168 -1.53 23.77 -0.14
N GLU A 169 -2.07 22.56 -0.31
CA GLU A 169 -3.20 22.07 0.49
C GLU A 169 -2.81 22.00 1.98
N PRO A 170 -3.50 22.70 2.91
CA PRO A 170 -3.05 22.83 4.29
C PRO A 170 -2.86 21.48 5.01
N ALA A 171 -3.78 20.54 4.80
CA ALA A 171 -3.69 19.19 5.37
C ALA A 171 -2.47 18.43 4.84
N PHE A 172 -2.11 18.62 3.56
CA PHE A 172 -0.95 18.00 2.95
C PHE A 172 0.36 18.62 3.45
N VAL A 173 0.44 19.96 3.52
CA VAL A 173 1.61 20.67 4.06
C VAL A 173 1.87 20.24 5.49
N HIS A 174 0.84 20.20 6.34
CA HIS A 174 0.96 19.72 7.71
C HIS A 174 1.41 18.26 7.77
N ALA A 175 0.96 17.39 6.86
CA ALA A 175 1.42 16.00 6.81
C ALA A 175 2.93 15.91 6.49
N VAL A 176 3.42 16.73 5.55
CA VAL A 176 4.85 16.77 5.17
C VAL A 176 5.70 17.30 6.33
N GLU A 177 5.28 18.39 6.96
CA GLU A 177 5.95 18.94 8.14
C GLU A 177 5.97 17.94 9.29
N LYS A 178 4.85 17.24 9.51
CA LYS A 178 4.75 16.24 10.57
C LYS A 178 5.69 15.05 10.34
N VAL A 179 5.84 14.60 9.09
CA VAL A 179 6.80 13.55 8.75
C VAL A 179 8.22 13.99 9.06
N ALA A 180 8.61 15.22 8.68
CA ALA A 180 9.95 15.74 8.97
C ALA A 180 10.23 15.82 10.48
N GLU A 181 9.27 16.31 11.28
CA GLU A 181 9.37 16.35 12.74
C GLU A 181 9.53 14.94 13.35
N LEU A 182 8.69 14.00 12.93
CA LEU A 182 8.72 12.62 13.43
C LEU A 182 10.01 11.88 13.02
N GLU A 183 10.50 12.10 11.79
CA GLU A 183 11.77 11.54 11.32
C GLU A 183 12.96 12.06 12.12
N GLN A 184 13.03 13.37 12.36
CA GLN A 184 14.06 13.96 13.21
C GLN A 184 14.02 13.36 14.62
N ARG A 185 12.82 13.29 15.22
CA ARG A 185 12.62 12.71 16.54
C ARG A 185 12.99 11.22 16.59
N SER A 186 12.66 10.44 15.55
CA SER A 186 13.04 9.03 15.44
C SER A 186 14.56 8.86 15.34
N GLN A 187 15.24 9.73 14.58
CA GLN A 187 16.71 9.69 14.43
C GLN A 187 17.43 10.03 15.74
N GLU A 188 16.97 11.05 16.45
CA GLU A 188 17.58 11.50 17.72
C GLU A 188 17.21 10.60 18.91
N HIS A 189 16.27 9.67 18.73
CA HIS A 189 15.71 8.87 19.80
C HIS A 189 16.78 8.03 20.54
N PRO A 190 16.80 8.04 21.89
CA PRO A 190 17.79 7.29 22.66
C PRO A 190 17.83 5.78 22.36
N LEU A 191 16.69 5.16 22.02
CA LEU A 191 16.65 3.74 21.66
C LEU A 191 17.56 3.40 20.48
N ARG A 192 17.74 4.29 19.49
CA ARG A 192 18.65 4.03 18.36
C ARG A 192 20.12 3.99 18.76
N LYS A 193 20.48 4.60 19.89
CA LYS A 193 21.84 4.61 20.44
C LYS A 193 22.13 3.40 21.33
N ASN A 194 21.11 2.59 21.63
CA ASN A 194 21.28 1.39 22.44
C ASN A 194 22.01 0.30 21.63
N ARG A 195 22.99 -0.37 22.24
CA ARG A 195 23.74 -1.48 21.63
C ARG A 195 22.83 -2.65 21.26
N ASP A 196 21.77 -2.86 22.03
CA ASP A 196 20.81 -3.95 21.83
C ASP A 196 19.62 -3.55 20.95
N PHE A 197 19.67 -2.40 20.28
CA PHE A 197 18.56 -1.88 19.47
C PHE A 197 18.03 -2.89 18.46
N GLU A 198 18.91 -3.58 17.72
CA GLU A 198 18.50 -4.58 16.73
C GLU A 198 17.83 -5.80 17.38
N LEU A 199 18.29 -6.21 18.57
CA LEU A 199 17.66 -7.29 19.33
C LEU A 199 16.27 -6.85 19.80
N ILE A 200 16.15 -5.68 20.44
CA ILE A 200 14.88 -5.12 20.92
C ILE A 200 13.89 -4.99 19.77
N LYS A 201 14.35 -4.46 18.63
CA LYS A 201 13.55 -4.33 17.40
C LYS A 201 13.03 -5.68 16.92
N LYS A 202 13.90 -6.69 16.82
CA LYS A 202 13.49 -8.04 16.40
C LYS A 202 12.45 -8.64 17.34
N GLN A 203 12.66 -8.53 18.66
CA GLN A 203 11.72 -9.04 19.66
C GLN A 203 10.36 -8.33 19.61
N TYR A 204 10.39 -7.00 19.47
CA TYR A 204 9.18 -6.19 19.39
C TYR A 204 8.36 -6.50 18.12
N LEU A 205 9.02 -6.57 16.96
CA LEU A 205 8.35 -6.90 15.69
C LEU A 205 7.71 -8.30 15.72
N ALA A 206 8.43 -9.31 16.26
CA ALA A 206 7.88 -10.65 16.43
C ALA A 206 6.65 -10.67 17.37
N LYS A 207 6.71 -9.88 18.46
CA LYS A 207 5.58 -9.75 19.39
C LYS A 207 4.37 -9.07 18.73
N GLU A 208 4.59 -8.02 17.95
CA GLU A 208 3.53 -7.32 17.20
C GLU A 208 2.90 -8.20 16.12
N GLU A 209 3.69 -9.04 15.44
CA GLU A 209 3.18 -10.03 14.50
C GLU A 209 2.25 -11.03 15.20
N LYS A 210 2.67 -11.64 16.31
CA LYS A 210 1.82 -12.53 17.09
C LYS A 210 0.57 -11.87 17.65
N LYS A 211 0.67 -10.60 18.05
CA LYS A 211 -0.49 -9.81 18.48
C LYS A 211 -1.47 -9.56 17.32
N ARG A 212 -0.97 -9.38 16.10
CA ARG A 212 -1.80 -9.22 14.90
C ARG A 212 -2.48 -10.53 14.51
N GLU A 213 -1.75 -11.65 14.53
CA GLU A 213 -2.30 -12.99 14.31
C GLU A 213 -3.42 -13.29 15.32
N LEU A 214 -3.18 -13.02 16.61
CA LEU A 214 -4.17 -13.23 17.66
C LEU A 214 -5.44 -12.40 17.42
N LYS A 215 -5.31 -11.12 17.09
CA LYS A 215 -6.46 -10.27 16.74
C LYS A 215 -7.22 -10.78 15.52
N GLY A 216 -6.50 -11.28 14.51
CA GLY A 216 -7.10 -11.89 13.32
C GLY A 216 -7.93 -13.12 13.68
N LEU A 217 -7.36 -14.02 14.48
CA LEU A 217 -8.04 -15.23 14.97
C LEU A 217 -9.24 -14.92 15.88
N GLU A 218 -9.13 -13.90 16.74
CA GLU A 218 -10.26 -13.43 17.56
C GLU A 218 -11.41 -12.91 16.69
N GLU A 219 -11.10 -12.18 15.61
CA GLU A 219 -12.11 -11.68 14.69
C GLU A 219 -12.74 -12.80 13.85
N GLU A 220 -11.96 -13.79 13.42
CA GLU A 220 -12.47 -15.00 12.77
C GLU A 220 -13.37 -15.81 13.71
N LEU A 221 -12.95 -15.99 14.97
CA LEU A 221 -13.75 -16.65 16.00
C LEU A 221 -15.09 -15.93 16.20
N ARG A 222 -15.06 -14.60 16.30
CA ARG A 222 -16.27 -13.77 16.44
C ARG A 222 -17.21 -13.95 15.24
N LYS A 223 -16.68 -13.99 14.02
CA LYS A 223 -17.47 -14.21 12.80
C LYS A 223 -18.09 -15.61 12.79
N ALA A 224 -17.31 -16.64 13.12
CA ALA A 224 -17.81 -18.02 13.19
C ALA A 224 -18.92 -18.18 14.24
N GLN A 225 -18.76 -17.59 15.42
CA GLN A 225 -19.78 -17.59 16.46
C GLN A 225 -21.06 -16.87 16.02
N SER A 226 -20.95 -15.73 15.34
CA SER A 226 -22.11 -15.01 14.82
C SER A 226 -22.88 -15.82 13.77
N VAL A 227 -22.18 -16.54 12.88
CA VAL A 227 -22.83 -17.41 11.88
C VAL A 227 -23.55 -18.58 12.56
N LEU A 228 -22.91 -19.24 13.55
CA LEU A 228 -23.52 -20.31 14.32
C LEU A 228 -24.81 -19.86 15.02
N GLN A 229 -24.81 -18.66 15.61
CA GLN A 229 -25.99 -18.08 16.26
C GLN A 229 -27.13 -17.80 15.25
N LEU A 230 -26.81 -17.32 14.05
CA LEU A 230 -27.80 -17.09 12.99
C LEU A 230 -28.40 -18.41 12.47
N ASP A 231 -27.57 -19.45 12.34
CA ASP A 231 -28.03 -20.77 11.94
C ASP A 231 -28.95 -21.37 13.00
N GLU A 232 -28.57 -21.34 14.27
CA GLU A 232 -29.42 -21.81 15.38
C GLU A 232 -30.77 -21.06 15.38
N LEU A 233 -30.73 -19.75 15.17
CA LEU A 233 -31.93 -18.94 15.07
C LEU A 233 -32.84 -19.37 13.90
N SER A 234 -32.28 -19.60 12.72
CA SER A 234 -33.02 -20.05 11.53
C SER A 234 -33.72 -21.39 11.78
N HIS A 235 -33.02 -22.33 12.43
CA HIS A 235 -33.59 -23.63 12.82
C HIS A 235 -34.73 -23.47 13.83
N ARG A 236 -34.56 -22.62 14.86
CA ARG A 236 -35.62 -22.32 15.84
C ARG A 236 -36.84 -21.66 15.19
N LYS A 237 -36.66 -20.67 14.31
CA LYS A 237 -37.75 -20.05 13.53
C LYS A 237 -38.47 -21.07 12.64
N ARG A 238 -37.75 -22.01 12.03
CA ARG A 238 -38.36 -23.09 11.24
C ARG A 238 -39.22 -24.01 12.10
N LEU A 239 -38.75 -24.38 13.30
CA LEU A 239 -39.52 -25.21 14.24
C LEU A 239 -40.79 -24.48 14.73
N LEU A 240 -40.68 -23.20 15.11
CA LEU A 240 -41.83 -22.40 15.53
C LEU A 240 -42.89 -22.28 14.43
N ARG A 241 -42.48 -22.13 13.17
CA ARG A 241 -43.39 -22.15 12.01
C ARG A 241 -44.03 -23.51 11.77
N ARG A 242 -43.29 -24.61 11.92
CA ARG A 242 -43.81 -25.97 11.77
C ARG A 242 -44.79 -26.36 12.89
N LEU A 243 -44.59 -25.84 14.10
CA LEU A 243 -45.52 -26.00 15.22
C LEU A 243 -46.71 -25.03 15.15
N GLU A 244 -46.76 -24.18 14.13
CA GLU A 244 -47.78 -23.14 13.93
C GLU A 244 -47.85 -22.14 15.09
N TYR A 245 -46.73 -21.90 15.79
CA TYR A 245 -46.61 -20.88 16.84
C TYR A 245 -46.23 -19.50 16.29
N SER A 246 -45.70 -19.46 15.07
CA SER A 246 -45.41 -18.24 14.32
C SER A 246 -45.76 -18.46 12.84
N ASP A 247 -46.17 -17.41 12.14
CA ASP A 247 -46.44 -17.44 10.71
C ASP A 247 -45.15 -17.20 9.87
N LYS A 248 -45.31 -17.10 8.53
CA LYS A 248 -44.17 -16.86 7.62
C LYS A 248 -43.56 -15.47 7.74
N SER A 249 -44.28 -14.53 8.35
CA SER A 249 -43.86 -13.14 8.59
C SER A 249 -43.26 -12.97 9.99
N ASP A 250 -42.97 -14.07 10.69
CA ASP A 250 -42.48 -14.09 12.06
C ASP A 250 -43.47 -13.43 13.06
N ILE A 251 -44.78 -13.51 12.81
CA ILE A 251 -45.84 -13.04 13.71
C ILE A 251 -46.40 -14.21 14.53
N ILE A 252 -46.51 -14.03 15.84
CA ILE A 252 -47.03 -15.05 16.79
C ILE A 252 -48.51 -15.33 16.51
N THR A 253 -48.90 -16.61 16.49
CA THR A 253 -50.27 -17.06 16.23
C THR A 253 -51.07 -17.27 17.53
N GLU A 254 -52.40 -17.29 17.42
CA GLU A 254 -53.32 -17.54 18.56
C GLU A 254 -53.13 -18.92 19.22
N LYS A 255 -52.51 -19.86 18.51
CA LYS A 255 -52.22 -21.22 18.99
C LYS A 255 -51.26 -21.24 20.19
N VAL A 256 -50.40 -20.23 20.30
CA VAL A 256 -49.53 -20.02 21.48
C VAL A 256 -50.35 -19.64 22.70
N GLY A 257 -51.45 -18.90 22.51
CA GLY A 257 -52.36 -18.43 23.56
C GLY A 257 -53.08 -19.54 24.31
N SER A 258 -53.41 -20.65 23.65
CA SER A 258 -54.22 -21.73 24.22
C SER A 258 -53.42 -22.96 24.68
N ALA A 259 -52.21 -23.20 24.17
CA ALA A 259 -51.48 -24.46 24.38
C ALA A 259 -50.31 -24.40 25.39
N LEU A 260 -49.82 -23.21 25.75
CA LEU A 260 -48.56 -23.05 26.50
C LEU A 260 -48.73 -22.33 27.83
N THR A 261 -47.90 -22.71 28.80
CA THR A 261 -47.82 -22.05 30.11
C THR A 261 -47.27 -20.62 29.96
N LEU A 262 -47.60 -19.74 30.91
CA LEU A 262 -47.19 -18.33 30.88
C LEU A 262 -45.66 -18.17 30.79
N SER A 263 -44.92 -19.05 31.46
CA SER A 263 -43.45 -19.09 31.41
C SER A 263 -42.93 -19.38 29.99
N SER A 264 -43.52 -20.38 29.30
CA SER A 264 -43.16 -20.71 27.92
C SER A 264 -43.56 -19.62 26.92
N LYS A 265 -44.69 -18.94 27.16
CA LYS A 265 -45.13 -17.78 26.34
C LYS A 265 -44.15 -16.61 26.46
N ILE A 266 -43.71 -16.29 27.68
CA ILE A 266 -42.72 -15.24 27.93
C ILE A 266 -41.38 -15.62 27.30
N PHE A 267 -40.95 -16.87 27.39
CA PHE A 267 -39.73 -17.33 26.74
C PHE A 267 -39.79 -17.19 25.21
N ILE A 268 -40.89 -17.62 24.58
CA ILE A 268 -41.07 -17.46 23.12
C ILE A 268 -41.14 -15.99 22.72
N ALA A 269 -41.86 -15.15 23.48
CA ALA A 269 -41.92 -13.72 23.23
C ALA A 269 -40.53 -13.05 23.39
N LYS A 270 -39.77 -13.40 24.44
CA LYS A 270 -38.41 -12.89 24.67
C LYS A 270 -37.43 -13.33 23.57
N VAL A 271 -37.57 -14.56 23.09
CA VAL A 271 -36.79 -15.09 21.97
C VAL A 271 -37.10 -14.33 20.67
N MET A 272 -38.33 -13.83 20.51
CA MET A 272 -38.72 -13.00 19.35
C MET A 272 -38.39 -11.51 19.53
N GLU A 273 -38.30 -11.01 20.76
CA GLU A 273 -38.14 -9.58 21.12
C GLU A 273 -36.66 -9.16 21.33
N VAL A 274 -35.75 -10.11 21.58
CA VAL A 274 -34.29 -9.88 21.65
C VAL A 274 -33.62 -10.01 20.25
N LEU A 275 -34.43 -10.18 19.19
CA LEU A 275 -34.03 -10.28 17.78
C LEU A 275 -34.49 -9.08 16.97
#